data_AF-A0A2N6FB05-F1
#
_entry.id   AF-A0A2N6FB05-F1
#
_cell.length_a   1.000
_cell.length_b   1.000
_cell.length_c   1.000
_cell.angle_alpha   90.00
_cell.angle_beta   90.00
_cell.angle_gamma   90.00
#
_symmetry.space_group_name_H-M   'P 1'
#
loop_
_entity.id
_entity.type
_entity.pdbx_description
1 polymer ?
#
loop_
_entity_poly.entity_id
_entity_poly.type
_entity_poly.pdbx_seq_one_letter_code
_entity_poly.pdbx_strand_id
1 'polypeptide(L)'
;MSSRRIRFMFEYLLYRQLTLAAAILPRPVAMLFGGLVGRVCSVLAGSRRRLSEQNMQRALPELSRHQVKTEIRQMFRHLGILAMDVLAFRRFHEEPDLDRYFEFENLESLEQAHAHGKGVLVLTAHLGNWEAGSCFLPRLGYPTCFIAKKLKNPRMNAFIRANREQGGAEMIDAKKGARRILKALADGKVVCVLLDQHHREGVLTEFFNRPVLTSPMLVQLAMKSGAPILPAFTLRADDHRYHTCFADAFEVEPNSDPELIRRQTQLCNDYIEEAVRKKPSQWFWLHNRWRVDAPATATMKLRSPEANISPVPAISKLKQESSG
;
A
#
# COMPACT_ATOMS: atom_id res chain seq x y z
N MET A 1 -14.92 22.97 28.55
CA MET A 1 -14.81 22.27 27.24
C MET A 1 -14.50 20.79 27.49
N SER A 2 -15.18 19.83 26.84
CA SER A 2 -14.91 18.40 27.01
C SER A 2 -13.43 18.06 26.74
N SER A 3 -12.79 17.28 27.62
CA SER A 3 -11.39 16.83 27.50
C SER A 3 -11.06 16.24 26.11
N ARG A 4 -12.04 15.58 25.48
CA ARG A 4 -11.94 15.04 24.11
C ARG A 4 -11.79 16.13 23.06
N ARG A 5 -12.51 17.25 23.18
CA ARG A 5 -12.43 18.37 22.22
C ARG A 5 -11.08 19.07 22.31
N ILE A 6 -10.56 19.24 23.53
CA ILE A 6 -9.24 19.82 23.78
C ILE A 6 -8.16 18.93 23.19
N ARG A 7 -8.17 17.62 23.49
CA ARG A 7 -7.22 16.65 22.91
C ARG A 7 -7.25 16.66 21.38
N PHE A 8 -8.44 16.65 20.78
CA PHE A 8 -8.56 16.71 19.32
C PHE A 8 -8.05 18.03 18.72
N MET A 9 -8.17 19.14 19.45
CA MET A 9 -7.57 20.40 19.02
C MET A 9 -6.05 20.33 19.06
N PHE A 10 -5.47 19.82 20.16
CA PHE A 10 -4.01 19.64 20.28
C PHE A 10 -3.45 18.70 19.20
N GLU A 11 -4.07 17.53 18.98
CA GLU A 11 -3.69 16.61 17.89
C GLU A 11 -3.70 17.30 16.52
N TYR A 12 -4.75 18.09 16.24
CA TYR A 12 -4.88 18.82 14.98
C TYR A 12 -3.81 19.92 14.83
N LEU A 13 -3.59 20.73 15.88
CA LEU A 13 -2.58 21.79 15.85
C LEU A 13 -1.18 21.21 15.71
N LEU A 14 -0.86 20.13 16.43
CA LEU A 14 0.42 19.43 16.30
C LEU A 14 0.63 18.92 14.87
N TYR A 15 -0.37 18.23 14.30
CA TYR A 15 -0.29 17.75 12.92
C TYR A 15 -0.08 18.90 11.91
N ARG A 16 -0.78 20.02 12.11
CA ARG A 16 -0.64 21.21 11.26
C ARG A 16 0.75 21.83 11.36
N GLN A 17 1.33 21.92 12.55
CA GLN A 17 2.70 22.45 12.71
C GLN A 17 3.75 21.53 12.10
N LEU A 18 3.59 20.21 12.26
CA LEU A 18 4.47 19.24 11.60
C LEU A 18 4.37 19.33 10.07
N THR A 19 3.16 19.54 9.54
CA THR A 19 2.93 19.75 8.10
C THR A 19 3.66 21.00 7.59
N LEU A 20 3.53 22.13 8.30
CA LEU A 20 4.22 23.38 7.95
C LEU A 20 5.74 23.22 8.01
N ALA A 21 6.26 22.62 9.08
CA ALA A 21 7.69 22.37 9.22
C ALA A 21 8.24 21.49 8.08
N ALA A 22 7.53 20.40 7.75
CA ALA A 22 7.91 19.51 6.66
C ALA A 22 7.87 20.19 5.29
N ALA A 23 6.92 21.10 5.07
CA ALA A 23 6.77 21.82 3.81
C ALA A 23 7.92 22.82 3.54
N ILE A 24 8.43 23.48 4.60
CA ILE A 24 9.50 24.49 4.49
C ILE A 24 10.88 23.85 4.27
N LEU A 25 11.13 22.67 4.85
CA LEU A 25 12.43 22.00 4.74
C LEU A 25 12.67 21.47 3.32
N PRO A 26 13.85 21.71 2.70
CA PRO A 26 14.23 21.04 1.46
C PRO A 26 14.07 19.52 1.59
N ARG A 27 13.56 18.85 0.55
CA ARG A 27 13.22 17.42 0.62
C ARG A 27 14.36 16.53 1.14
N PRO A 28 15.62 16.68 0.70
CA PRO A 28 16.71 15.86 1.25
C PRO A 28 16.90 16.04 2.75
N VAL A 29 16.76 17.27 3.27
CA VAL A 29 16.85 17.58 4.70
C VAL A 29 15.68 16.96 5.45
N ALA A 30 14.46 17.08 4.92
CA ALA A 30 13.27 16.45 5.49
C ALA A 30 13.42 14.92 5.54
N MET A 31 13.98 14.29 4.50
CA MET A 31 14.23 12.85 4.46
C MET A 31 15.30 12.42 5.47
N LEU A 32 16.38 13.20 5.63
CA LEU A 32 17.40 12.94 6.66
C LEU A 32 16.78 13.00 8.06
N PHE A 33 16.01 14.05 8.34
CA PHE A 33 15.30 14.22 9.61
C PHE A 33 14.31 13.08 9.86
N GLY A 34 13.43 12.78 8.90
CA GLY A 34 12.48 11.68 8.98
C GLY A 34 13.18 10.34 9.20
N GLY A 35 14.29 10.10 8.51
CA GLY A 35 15.11 8.91 8.69
C GLY A 35 15.71 8.80 10.10
N LEU A 36 16.17 9.90 10.69
CA LEU A 36 16.66 9.95 12.07
C LEU A 36 15.53 9.67 13.07
N VAL A 37 14.38 10.32 12.92
CA VAL A 37 13.19 10.08 13.75
C VAL A 37 12.78 8.61 13.66
N GLY A 38 12.74 8.04 12.46
CA GLY A 38 12.49 6.62 12.23
C GLY A 38 13.45 5.72 13.01
N ARG A 39 14.77 5.99 12.94
CA ARG A 39 15.77 5.24 13.72
C ARG A 39 15.52 5.34 15.22
N VAL A 40 15.20 6.53 15.75
CA VAL A 40 14.86 6.69 17.16
C VAL A 40 13.61 5.88 17.52
N CYS A 41 12.56 5.94 16.69
CA CYS A 41 11.35 5.13 16.88
C CYS A 41 11.65 3.62 16.88
N SER A 42 12.62 3.15 16.09
CA SER A 42 13.03 1.74 16.10
C SER A 42 13.59 1.28 17.45
N VAL A 43 14.17 2.19 18.24
CA VAL A 43 14.68 1.90 19.59
C VAL A 43 13.54 1.96 20.60
N LEU A 44 12.70 2.99 20.53
CA LEU A 44 11.60 3.22 21.47
C LEU A 44 10.45 2.22 21.30
N ALA A 45 10.16 1.78 20.07
CA ALA A 45 9.05 0.89 19.77
C ALA A 45 9.43 -0.60 19.90
N GLY A 46 10.13 -0.99 20.97
CA GLY A 46 10.74 -2.32 21.11
C GLY A 46 9.80 -3.51 20.89
N SER A 47 8.54 -3.43 21.35
CA SER A 47 7.53 -4.48 21.10
C SER A 47 7.19 -4.61 19.61
N ARG A 48 6.96 -3.48 18.93
CA ARG A 48 6.62 -3.45 17.50
C ARG A 48 7.80 -3.87 16.64
N ARG A 49 9.02 -3.43 16.99
CA ARG A 49 10.25 -3.88 16.32
C ARG A 49 10.40 -5.40 16.38
N ARG A 50 10.24 -5.99 17.58
CA ARG A 50 10.33 -7.45 17.75
C ARG A 50 9.28 -8.21 16.93
N LEU A 51 8.05 -7.71 16.90
CA LEU A 51 7.00 -8.29 16.04
C LEU A 51 7.41 -8.24 14.56
N SER A 52 7.92 -7.11 14.09
CA SER A 52 8.37 -6.97 12.70
C SER A 52 9.54 -7.88 12.36
N GLU A 53 10.54 -8.01 13.25
CA GLU A 53 11.65 -8.96 13.09
C GLU A 53 11.14 -10.40 13.01
N GLN A 54 10.19 -10.81 13.87
CA GLN A 54 9.59 -12.15 13.84
C GLN A 54 8.80 -12.40 12.56
N ASN A 55 8.02 -11.41 12.11
CA ASN A 55 7.25 -11.49 10.88
C ASN A 55 8.17 -11.68 9.68
N MET A 56 9.20 -10.82 9.54
CA MET A 56 10.15 -10.87 8.44
C MET A 56 10.96 -12.16 8.45
N GLN A 57 11.47 -12.60 9.61
CA GLN A 57 12.24 -13.85 9.70
C GLN A 57 11.43 -15.08 9.27
N ARG A 58 10.11 -15.08 9.52
CA ARG A 58 9.21 -16.18 9.11
C ARG A 58 8.79 -16.09 7.65
N ALA A 59 8.68 -14.87 7.11
CA ALA A 59 8.28 -14.63 5.73
C ALA A 59 9.45 -14.81 4.74
N LEU A 60 10.65 -14.43 5.16
CA LEU A 60 11.90 -14.47 4.40
C LEU A 60 12.94 -15.32 5.15
N PRO A 61 12.75 -16.64 5.25
CA PRO A 61 13.66 -17.54 5.97
C PRO A 61 15.08 -17.56 5.40
N GLU A 62 15.27 -17.14 4.15
CA GLU A 62 16.56 -16.96 3.48
C GLU A 62 17.41 -15.85 4.12
N LEU A 63 16.80 -14.91 4.85
CA LEU A 63 17.53 -13.84 5.52
C LEU A 63 18.05 -14.30 6.88
N SER A 64 19.34 -14.07 7.13
CA SER A 64 19.93 -14.23 8.46
C SER A 64 19.28 -13.27 9.47
N ARG A 65 19.36 -13.62 10.76
CA ARG A 65 18.89 -12.74 11.85
C ARG A 65 19.53 -11.34 11.82
N HIS A 66 20.77 -11.23 11.33
CA HIS A 66 21.45 -9.95 11.18
C HIS A 66 20.83 -9.12 10.04
N GLN A 67 20.62 -9.74 8.88
CA GLN A 67 19.96 -9.09 7.74
C GLN A 67 18.55 -8.64 8.11
N VAL A 68 17.75 -9.49 8.78
CA VAL A 68 16.41 -9.12 9.27
C VAL A 68 16.45 -7.87 10.15
N LYS A 69 17.36 -7.80 11.14
CA LYS A 69 17.49 -6.61 12.00
C LYS A 69 17.89 -5.37 11.21
N THR A 70 18.73 -5.51 10.19
CA THR A 70 19.14 -4.41 9.32
C THR A 70 17.97 -3.93 8.47
N GLU A 71 17.24 -4.83 7.80
CA GLU A 71 16.06 -4.49 7.00
C GLU A 71 14.96 -3.85 7.86
N ILE A 72 14.71 -4.34 9.08
CA ILE A 72 13.74 -3.72 9.99
C ILE A 72 14.17 -2.30 10.40
N ARG A 73 15.46 -2.06 10.70
CA ARG A 73 15.94 -0.68 10.95
C ARG A 73 15.75 0.21 9.74
N GLN A 74 15.99 -0.31 8.53
CA GLN A 74 15.75 0.42 7.28
C GLN A 74 14.26 0.68 7.05
N MET A 75 13.37 -0.24 7.45
CA MET A 75 11.93 -0.02 7.44
C MET A 75 11.51 1.13 8.35
N PHE A 76 11.98 1.17 9.58
CA PHE A 76 11.70 2.31 10.45
C PHE A 76 12.22 3.63 9.87
N ARG A 77 13.43 3.64 9.28
CA ARG A 77 13.96 4.80 8.55
C ARG A 77 13.06 5.20 7.38
N HIS A 78 12.62 4.23 6.57
CA HIS A 78 11.73 4.45 5.44
C HIS A 78 10.39 5.03 5.88
N LEU A 79 9.76 4.49 6.93
CA LEU A 79 8.50 5.02 7.46
C LEU A 79 8.62 6.46 7.95
N GLY A 80 9.75 6.82 8.56
CA GLY A 80 10.03 8.20 8.95
C GLY A 80 10.18 9.14 7.75
N ILE A 81 10.87 8.69 6.69
CA ILE A 81 10.97 9.41 5.41
C ILE A 81 9.59 9.58 4.77
N LEU A 82 8.82 8.49 4.67
CA LEU A 82 7.47 8.49 4.12
C LEU A 82 6.56 9.45 4.89
N ALA A 83 6.64 9.48 6.22
CA ALA A 83 5.88 10.41 7.03
C ALA A 83 6.20 11.87 6.67
N MET A 84 7.46 12.21 6.41
CA MET A 84 7.86 13.56 5.98
C MET A 84 7.33 13.90 4.59
N ASP A 85 7.40 12.97 3.64
CA ASP A 85 6.85 13.16 2.30
C ASP A 85 5.31 13.29 2.34
N VAL A 86 4.60 12.52 3.17
CA VAL A 86 3.14 12.64 3.37
C VAL A 86 2.75 13.92 4.13
N LEU A 87 3.59 14.43 5.04
CA LEU A 87 3.35 15.73 5.67
C LEU A 87 3.58 16.88 4.68
N ALA A 88 4.60 16.77 3.83
CA ALA A 88 4.92 17.74 2.78
C ALA A 88 4.21 17.44 1.45
N PHE A 89 3.09 16.71 1.47
CA PHE A 89 2.49 16.11 0.27
C PHE A 89 2.15 17.13 -0.83
N ARG A 90 1.80 18.36 -0.41
CA ARG A 90 1.56 19.51 -1.26
C ARG A 90 2.69 19.77 -2.27
N ARG A 91 3.95 19.50 -1.90
CA ARG A 91 5.11 19.60 -2.80
C ARG A 91 4.96 18.74 -4.05
N PHE A 92 4.42 17.53 -3.93
CA PHE A 92 4.19 16.65 -5.08
C PHE A 92 3.05 17.17 -5.96
N HIS A 93 2.01 17.75 -5.36
CA HIS A 93 0.90 18.32 -6.11
C HIS A 93 1.27 19.58 -6.88
N GLU A 94 2.13 20.43 -6.31
CA GLU A 94 2.51 21.72 -6.90
C GLU A 94 3.66 21.64 -7.89
N GLU A 95 4.43 20.54 -7.88
CA GLU A 95 5.53 20.34 -8.82
C GLU A 95 5.00 20.05 -10.23
N PRO A 96 5.19 20.92 -11.24
CA PRO A 96 4.66 20.71 -12.59
C PRO A 96 5.24 19.49 -13.31
N ASP A 97 6.48 19.11 -13.02
CA ASP A 97 7.15 17.96 -13.64
C ASP A 97 7.11 16.72 -12.74
N LEU A 98 6.32 15.71 -13.12
CA LEU A 98 6.21 14.46 -12.36
C LEU A 98 7.54 13.71 -12.29
N ASP A 99 8.39 13.81 -13.32
CA ASP A 99 9.63 13.02 -13.45
C ASP A 99 10.68 13.41 -12.39
N ARG A 100 10.52 14.60 -11.80
CA ARG A 100 11.30 15.04 -10.65
C ARG A 100 11.17 14.11 -9.45
N TYR A 101 10.01 13.49 -9.26
CA TYR A 101 9.73 12.67 -8.09
C TYR A 101 9.31 11.24 -8.42
N PHE A 102 8.80 10.99 -9.62
CA PHE A 102 8.22 9.72 -10.01
C PHE A 102 8.89 9.18 -11.27
N GLU A 103 9.17 7.89 -11.28
CA GLU A 103 9.50 7.13 -12.49
C GLU A 103 8.44 6.06 -12.67
N PHE A 104 7.90 5.91 -13.88
CA PHE A 104 6.85 4.95 -14.17
C PHE A 104 7.41 3.80 -15.01
N GLU A 105 7.20 2.58 -14.57
CA GLU A 105 7.55 1.37 -15.29
C GLU A 105 6.28 0.64 -15.71
N ASN A 106 6.16 0.34 -17.01
CA ASN A 106 5.00 -0.31 -17.64
C ASN A 106 3.69 0.50 -17.52
N LEU A 107 3.76 1.83 -17.71
CA LEU A 107 2.59 2.71 -17.66
C LEU A 107 1.53 2.34 -18.70
N GLU A 108 1.96 1.79 -19.83
CA GLU A 108 1.14 1.23 -20.90
C GLU A 108 0.15 0.15 -20.42
N SER A 109 0.45 -0.58 -19.34
CA SER A 109 -0.49 -1.53 -18.73
C SER A 109 -1.68 -0.80 -18.08
N LEU A 110 -1.46 0.38 -17.49
CA LEU A 110 -2.56 1.23 -17.00
C LEU A 110 -3.40 1.76 -18.16
N GLU A 111 -2.76 2.23 -19.23
CA GLU A 111 -3.44 2.72 -20.44
C GLU A 111 -4.35 1.64 -21.04
N GLN A 112 -3.83 0.43 -21.23
CA GLN A 112 -4.58 -0.72 -21.74
C GLN A 112 -5.72 -1.12 -20.80
N ALA A 113 -5.46 -1.21 -19.50
CA ALA A 113 -6.47 -1.54 -18.51
C ALA A 113 -7.62 -0.51 -18.51
N HIS A 114 -7.29 0.78 -18.63
CA HIS A 114 -8.27 1.87 -18.65
C HIS A 114 -9.09 1.91 -19.95
N ALA A 115 -8.46 1.60 -21.09
CA ALA A 115 -9.09 1.57 -22.41
C ALA A 115 -10.28 0.58 -22.50
N HIS A 116 -10.35 -0.44 -21.63
CA HIS A 116 -11.52 -1.33 -21.52
C HIS A 116 -12.83 -0.62 -21.12
N GLY A 117 -12.75 0.61 -20.61
CA GLY A 117 -13.94 1.44 -20.32
C GLY A 117 -14.77 0.95 -19.13
N LYS A 118 -14.19 0.12 -18.24
CA LYS A 118 -14.83 -0.38 -17.01
C LYS A 118 -14.30 0.26 -15.72
N GLY A 119 -13.44 1.28 -15.86
CA GLY A 119 -12.58 1.73 -14.78
C GLY A 119 -11.48 0.69 -14.49
N VAL A 120 -10.65 0.96 -13.47
CA VAL A 120 -9.53 0.06 -13.11
C VAL A 120 -9.47 -0.10 -11.60
N LEU A 121 -9.32 -1.33 -11.12
CA LEU A 121 -9.06 -1.63 -9.72
C LEU A 121 -7.54 -1.77 -9.52
N VAL A 122 -6.90 -0.78 -8.90
CA VAL A 122 -5.47 -0.86 -8.60
C VAL A 122 -5.26 -1.64 -7.30
N LEU A 123 -4.60 -2.80 -7.41
CA LEU A 123 -4.11 -3.58 -6.28
C LEU A 123 -2.79 -2.98 -5.78
N THR A 124 -2.73 -2.61 -4.51
CA THR A 124 -1.50 -2.16 -3.87
C THR A 124 -1.41 -2.60 -2.40
N ALA A 125 -0.35 -2.21 -1.71
CA ALA A 125 -0.05 -2.60 -0.33
C ALA A 125 0.53 -1.42 0.45
N HIS A 126 0.65 -1.54 1.78
CA HIS A 126 1.40 -0.61 2.62
C HIS A 126 2.91 -0.80 2.39
N LEU A 127 3.34 -0.56 1.15
CA LEU A 127 4.66 -0.80 0.61
C LEU A 127 5.13 0.46 -0.11
N GLY A 128 6.32 0.94 0.24
CA GLY A 128 6.88 2.17 -0.35
C GLY A 128 6.02 3.40 -0.02
N ASN A 129 5.77 4.27 -1.00
CA ASN A 129 4.84 5.38 -0.86
C ASN A 129 3.49 5.05 -1.51
N TRP A 130 2.65 4.33 -0.76
CA TRP A 130 1.30 3.97 -1.19
C TRP A 130 0.33 5.16 -1.29
N GLU A 131 0.71 6.36 -0.82
CA GLU A 131 -0.11 7.56 -0.95
C GLU A 131 0.14 8.29 -2.28
N ALA A 132 1.32 8.06 -2.91
CA ALA A 132 1.79 8.79 -4.09
C ALA A 132 0.82 8.73 -5.28
N GLY A 133 0.10 7.62 -5.47
CA GLY A 133 -0.89 7.47 -6.53
C GLY A 133 -1.97 8.54 -6.51
N SER A 134 -2.29 9.11 -5.34
CA SER A 134 -3.27 10.19 -5.21
C SER A 134 -2.80 11.51 -5.81
N CYS A 135 -1.50 11.63 -6.07
CA CYS A 135 -0.91 12.75 -6.75
C CYS A 135 -0.74 12.49 -8.25
N PHE A 136 -0.06 11.41 -8.64
CA PHE A 136 0.33 11.25 -10.05
C PHE A 136 -0.80 10.74 -10.95
N LEU A 137 -1.69 9.84 -10.49
CA LEU A 137 -2.69 9.23 -11.37
C LEU A 137 -3.67 10.27 -11.96
N PRO A 138 -4.26 11.21 -11.18
CA PRO A 138 -5.12 12.24 -11.76
C PRO A 138 -4.38 13.16 -12.74
N ARG A 139 -3.09 13.43 -12.48
CA ARG A 139 -2.26 14.28 -13.34
C ARG A 139 -1.86 13.60 -14.65
N LEU A 140 -1.76 12.28 -14.65
CA LEU A 140 -1.63 11.45 -15.85
C LEU A 140 -2.95 11.29 -16.62
N GLY A 141 -4.04 11.95 -16.19
CA GLY A 141 -5.33 11.92 -16.86
C GLY A 141 -6.29 10.84 -16.36
N TYR A 142 -5.98 10.18 -15.24
CA TYR A 142 -6.81 9.11 -14.66
C TYR A 142 -7.52 9.57 -13.39
N PRO A 143 -8.80 9.96 -13.44
CA PRO A 143 -9.56 10.30 -12.24
C PRO A 143 -9.52 9.14 -11.24
N THR A 144 -9.10 9.41 -10.01
CA THR A 144 -8.75 8.35 -9.06
C THR A 144 -9.53 8.43 -7.76
N CYS A 145 -9.87 7.29 -7.19
CA CYS A 145 -10.44 7.16 -5.85
C CYS A 145 -9.55 6.30 -4.94
N PHE A 146 -9.45 6.68 -3.67
CA PHE A 146 -8.75 5.91 -2.64
C PHE A 146 -9.70 5.50 -1.53
N ILE A 147 -9.59 4.25 -1.10
CA ILE A 147 -10.40 3.72 -0.01
C ILE A 147 -9.67 3.97 1.32
N ALA A 148 -10.29 4.75 2.21
CA ALA A 148 -9.72 5.02 3.52
C ALA A 148 -10.78 4.98 4.64
N LYS A 149 -10.33 4.63 5.84
CA LYS A 149 -11.16 4.73 7.05
C LYS A 149 -11.15 6.16 7.58
N LYS A 150 -12.32 6.69 7.90
CA LYS A 150 -12.44 8.00 8.56
C LYS A 150 -11.71 8.01 9.91
N LEU A 151 -10.91 9.04 10.15
CA LEU A 151 -10.22 9.23 11.43
C LEU A 151 -11.20 9.71 12.50
N LYS A 152 -10.95 9.32 13.76
CA LYS A 152 -11.80 9.68 14.91
C LYS A 152 -11.82 11.18 15.19
N ASN A 153 -10.72 11.88 14.89
CA ASN A 153 -10.61 13.33 15.03
C ASN A 153 -11.11 13.99 13.74
N PRO A 154 -12.26 14.69 13.76
CA PRO A 154 -12.88 15.23 12.55
C PRO A 154 -12.07 16.35 11.89
N ARG A 155 -11.33 17.17 12.66
CA ARG A 155 -10.50 18.25 12.11
C ARG A 155 -9.30 17.70 11.35
N MET A 156 -8.60 16.75 11.97
CA MET A 156 -7.49 16.06 11.33
C MET A 156 -7.96 15.26 10.11
N ASN A 157 -9.12 14.61 10.20
CA ASN A 157 -9.73 13.92 9.06
C ASN A 157 -10.01 14.87 7.88
N ALA A 158 -10.60 16.04 8.14
CA ALA A 158 -10.90 17.01 7.10
C ALA A 158 -9.63 17.55 6.44
N PHE A 159 -8.59 17.83 7.24
CA PHE A 159 -7.31 18.33 6.73
C PHE A 159 -6.57 17.29 5.86
N ILE A 160 -6.44 16.05 6.35
CA ILE A 160 -5.80 14.96 5.58
C ILE A 160 -6.57 14.68 4.29
N ARG A 161 -7.90 14.70 4.36
CA ARG A 161 -8.76 14.55 3.18
C ARG A 161 -8.48 15.67 2.17
N ALA A 162 -8.45 16.93 2.60
CA ALA A 162 -8.17 18.06 1.71
C ALA A 162 -6.79 17.94 1.04
N ASN A 163 -5.76 17.51 1.79
CA ASN A 163 -4.43 17.29 1.21
C ASN A 163 -4.43 16.19 0.14
N ARG A 164 -5.10 15.06 0.39
CA ARG A 164 -5.19 13.94 -0.57
C ARG A 164 -6.03 14.27 -1.80
N GLU A 165 -7.08 15.07 -1.62
CA GLU A 165 -8.00 15.46 -2.70
C GLU A 165 -7.47 16.66 -3.52
N GLN A 166 -6.42 17.35 -3.04
CA GLN A 166 -5.80 18.48 -3.75
C GLN A 166 -5.32 18.09 -5.15
N GLY A 167 -4.79 16.87 -5.31
CA GLY A 167 -4.32 16.35 -6.60
C GLY A 167 -5.41 15.87 -7.55
N GLY A 168 -6.69 16.03 -7.21
CA GLY A 168 -7.81 15.54 -8.03
C GLY A 168 -8.27 14.11 -7.71
N ALA A 169 -7.66 13.47 -6.71
CA ALA A 169 -8.15 12.19 -6.18
C ALA A 169 -9.39 12.39 -5.28
N GLU A 170 -10.22 11.35 -5.14
CA GLU A 170 -11.40 11.35 -4.27
C GLU A 170 -11.27 10.29 -3.16
N MET A 171 -11.58 10.63 -1.92
CA MET A 171 -11.59 9.65 -0.84
C MET A 171 -12.96 8.97 -0.67
N ILE A 172 -12.99 7.64 -0.70
CA ILE A 172 -14.17 6.81 -0.42
C ILE A 172 -14.03 6.17 0.96
N ASP A 173 -15.09 6.26 1.78
CA ASP A 173 -15.11 5.65 3.12
C ASP A 173 -15.24 4.11 3.02
N ALA A 174 -14.33 3.39 3.66
CA ALA A 174 -14.29 1.93 3.66
C ALA A 174 -15.56 1.24 4.23
N LYS A 175 -16.28 1.84 5.19
CA LYS A 175 -17.39 1.16 5.90
C LYS A 175 -18.71 1.10 5.11
N LYS A 176 -18.87 1.95 4.09
CA LYS A 176 -20.09 2.03 3.24
C LYS A 176 -19.75 2.33 1.79
N GLY A 177 -18.55 1.94 1.36
CA GLY A 177 -17.95 2.37 0.11
C GLY A 177 -18.39 1.58 -1.11
N ALA A 178 -18.88 0.34 -0.96
CA ALA A 178 -19.07 -0.57 -2.11
C ALA A 178 -19.90 0.04 -3.25
N ARG A 179 -21.05 0.65 -2.96
CA ARG A 179 -21.87 1.33 -3.99
C ARG A 179 -21.14 2.51 -4.64
N ARG A 180 -20.39 3.30 -3.86
CA ARG A 180 -19.59 4.42 -4.38
C ARG A 180 -18.42 3.94 -5.23
N ILE A 181 -17.80 2.82 -4.86
CA ILE A 181 -16.71 2.21 -5.62
C ILE A 181 -17.24 1.70 -6.96
N LEU A 182 -18.35 0.94 -6.96
CA LEU A 182 -18.98 0.47 -8.20
C LEU A 182 -19.41 1.64 -9.09
N LYS A 183 -19.94 2.72 -8.52
CA LYS A 183 -20.22 3.94 -9.27
C LYS A 183 -18.94 4.57 -9.85
N ALA A 184 -17.88 4.70 -9.06
CA ALA A 184 -16.61 5.25 -9.53
C ALA A 184 -16.04 4.45 -10.71
N LEU A 185 -16.07 3.11 -10.64
CA LEU A 185 -15.66 2.23 -11.74
C LEU A 185 -16.54 2.42 -12.97
N ALA A 186 -17.86 2.49 -12.80
CA ALA A 186 -18.79 2.77 -13.89
C ALA A 186 -18.58 4.16 -14.54
N ASP A 187 -18.12 5.14 -13.76
CA ASP A 187 -17.71 6.46 -14.23
C ASP A 187 -16.29 6.46 -14.84
N GLY A 188 -15.67 5.30 -15.06
CA GLY A 188 -14.36 5.14 -15.69
C GLY A 188 -13.17 5.51 -14.79
N LYS A 189 -13.37 5.62 -13.47
CA LYS A 189 -12.30 6.01 -12.53
C LYS A 189 -11.37 4.84 -12.18
N VAL A 190 -10.14 5.18 -11.81
CA VAL A 190 -9.21 4.27 -11.14
C VAL A 190 -9.56 4.21 -9.64
N VAL A 191 -9.59 3.02 -9.04
CA VAL A 191 -9.83 2.85 -7.60
C VAL A 191 -8.68 2.07 -6.98
N CYS A 192 -7.90 2.72 -6.12
CA CYS A 192 -6.74 2.12 -5.46
C CYS A 192 -7.14 1.44 -4.13
N VAL A 193 -6.69 0.20 -3.96
CA VAL A 193 -7.05 -0.67 -2.85
C VAL A 193 -5.83 -1.29 -2.19
N LEU A 194 -5.68 -1.05 -0.88
CA LEU A 194 -4.69 -1.70 -0.02
C LEU A 194 -5.25 -3.03 0.50
N LEU A 195 -4.67 -4.17 0.07
CA LEU A 195 -5.17 -5.52 0.38
C LEU A 195 -4.36 -6.27 1.45
N ASP A 196 -3.29 -5.68 1.97
CA ASP A 196 -2.21 -6.39 2.67
C ASP A 196 -2.36 -6.51 4.20
N GLN A 197 -3.55 -6.24 4.73
CA GLN A 197 -3.83 -6.32 6.17
C GLN A 197 -4.79 -7.46 6.52
N HIS A 198 -4.56 -8.08 7.69
CA HIS A 198 -5.47 -9.07 8.29
C HIS A 198 -6.93 -8.62 8.25
N HIS A 199 -7.80 -9.49 7.72
CA HIS A 199 -9.23 -9.28 7.67
C HIS A 199 -9.97 -10.44 8.35
N ARG A 200 -10.66 -10.19 9.47
CA ARG A 200 -11.28 -11.24 10.29
C ARG A 200 -12.33 -12.06 9.52
N GLU A 201 -13.04 -11.43 8.60
CA GLU A 201 -14.06 -12.05 7.72
C GLU A 201 -13.45 -12.35 6.33
N GLY A 202 -12.12 -12.50 6.25
CA GLY A 202 -11.41 -12.77 5.01
C GLY A 202 -11.53 -14.23 4.58
N VAL A 203 -11.15 -14.48 3.33
CA VAL A 203 -10.95 -15.84 2.81
C VAL A 203 -9.55 -16.35 3.19
N LEU A 204 -9.45 -17.65 3.47
CA LEU A 204 -8.17 -18.27 3.82
C LEU A 204 -7.27 -18.35 2.58
N THR A 205 -6.12 -17.71 2.67
CA THR A 205 -5.08 -17.63 1.62
C THR A 205 -3.72 -17.84 2.26
N GLU A 206 -2.67 -17.89 1.46
CA GLU A 206 -1.28 -17.90 1.87
C GLU A 206 -0.65 -16.53 1.61
N PHE A 207 0.24 -16.10 2.50
CA PHE A 207 1.12 -14.96 2.31
C PHE A 207 2.49 -15.29 2.90
N PHE A 208 3.51 -15.38 2.05
CA PHE A 208 4.84 -15.95 2.31
C PHE A 208 4.75 -17.39 2.84
N ASN A 209 4.05 -18.26 2.08
CA ASN A 209 3.84 -19.69 2.41
C ASN A 209 3.21 -19.93 3.79
N ARG A 210 2.44 -18.97 4.29
CA ARG A 210 1.83 -19.02 5.62
C ARG A 210 0.36 -18.61 5.55
N PRO A 211 -0.53 -19.29 6.29
CA PRO A 211 -1.96 -18.99 6.24
C PRO A 211 -2.27 -17.58 6.77
N VAL A 212 -3.13 -16.87 6.05
CA VAL A 212 -3.67 -15.54 6.39
C VAL A 212 -5.13 -15.44 5.98
N LEU A 213 -5.89 -14.59 6.67
CA LEU A 213 -7.23 -14.19 6.24
C LEU A 213 -7.13 -12.88 5.45
N THR A 214 -7.41 -12.96 4.15
CA THR A 214 -7.32 -11.84 3.21
C THR A 214 -8.73 -11.41 2.79
N SER A 215 -8.98 -10.11 2.69
CA SER A 215 -10.30 -9.63 2.25
C SER A 215 -10.55 -10.02 0.79
N PRO A 216 -11.68 -10.67 0.45
CA PRO A 216 -12.04 -10.95 -0.95
C PRO A 216 -12.63 -9.72 -1.66
N MET A 217 -12.69 -8.56 -1.00
CA MET A 217 -13.40 -7.37 -1.48
C MET A 217 -12.94 -6.92 -2.87
N LEU A 218 -11.63 -6.94 -3.13
CA LEU A 218 -11.10 -6.49 -4.42
C LEU A 218 -11.61 -7.37 -5.59
N VAL A 219 -11.49 -8.69 -5.42
CA VAL A 219 -11.98 -9.69 -6.39
C VAL A 219 -13.50 -9.58 -6.58
N GLN A 220 -14.25 -9.44 -5.49
CA GLN A 220 -15.71 -9.28 -5.55
C GLN A 220 -16.15 -7.98 -6.26
N LEU A 221 -15.38 -6.89 -6.13
CA LEU A 221 -15.63 -5.65 -6.86
C LEU A 221 -15.35 -5.82 -8.35
N ALA A 222 -14.24 -6.49 -8.70
CA ALA A 222 -13.89 -6.80 -10.09
C ALA A 222 -14.99 -7.64 -10.75
N MET A 223 -15.42 -8.74 -10.13
CA MET A 223 -16.51 -9.58 -10.64
C MET A 223 -17.81 -8.80 -10.89
N LYS A 224 -18.16 -7.87 -9.99
CA LYS A 224 -19.41 -7.10 -10.09
C LYS A 224 -19.37 -5.98 -11.11
N SER A 225 -18.19 -5.40 -11.36
CA SER A 225 -18.02 -4.25 -12.25
C SER A 225 -17.53 -4.63 -13.64
N GLY A 226 -16.88 -5.80 -13.77
CA GLY A 226 -16.07 -6.15 -14.94
C GLY A 226 -14.77 -5.36 -15.05
N ALA A 227 -14.39 -4.59 -14.01
CA ALA A 227 -13.14 -3.84 -14.03
C ALA A 227 -11.93 -4.78 -13.87
N PRO A 228 -10.87 -4.63 -14.68
CA PRO A 228 -9.64 -5.38 -14.49
C PRO A 228 -8.94 -4.97 -13.19
N ILE A 229 -8.17 -5.90 -12.62
CA ILE A 229 -7.29 -5.63 -11.48
C ILE A 229 -5.87 -5.37 -12.03
N LEU A 230 -5.31 -4.22 -11.67
CA LEU A 230 -3.95 -3.80 -12.03
C LEU A 230 -3.07 -3.74 -10.78
N PRO A 231 -2.14 -4.68 -10.55
CA PRO A 231 -1.15 -4.55 -9.49
C PRO A 231 -0.21 -3.38 -9.76
N ALA A 232 -0.08 -2.47 -8.79
CA ALA A 232 0.85 -1.35 -8.88
C ALA A 232 1.46 -0.99 -7.52
N PHE A 233 2.78 -0.78 -7.49
CA PHE A 233 3.53 -0.50 -6.27
C PHE A 233 4.50 0.64 -6.48
N THR A 234 4.54 1.59 -5.55
CA THR A 234 5.38 2.80 -5.65
C THR A 234 6.50 2.73 -4.63
N LEU A 235 7.70 2.35 -5.05
CA LEU A 235 8.85 2.09 -4.18
C LEU A 235 9.80 3.29 -4.17
N ARG A 236 10.36 3.62 -3.00
CA ARG A 236 11.42 4.64 -2.92
C ARG A 236 12.71 4.06 -3.51
N ALA A 237 13.28 4.72 -4.49
CA ALA A 237 14.60 4.41 -5.02
C ALA A 237 15.72 5.08 -4.22
N ASP A 238 16.96 4.72 -4.56
CA ASP A 238 18.15 5.20 -3.84
C ASP A 238 18.47 6.66 -4.18
N ASP A 239 18.15 7.09 -5.40
CA ASP A 239 18.16 8.49 -5.90
C ASP A 239 17.09 9.41 -5.25
N HIS A 240 16.35 8.88 -4.28
CA HIS A 240 15.27 9.55 -3.56
C HIS A 240 13.97 9.75 -4.35
N ARG A 241 13.88 9.35 -5.62
CA ARG A 241 12.60 9.31 -6.35
C ARG A 241 11.77 8.10 -5.95
N TYR A 242 10.56 8.05 -6.48
CA TYR A 242 9.62 6.97 -6.31
C TYR A 242 9.41 6.27 -7.65
N HIS A 243 9.75 4.99 -7.71
CA HIS A 243 9.56 4.16 -8.90
C HIS A 243 8.24 3.43 -8.75
N THR A 244 7.29 3.75 -9.60
CA THR A 244 5.98 3.10 -9.66
C THR A 244 6.01 2.04 -10.74
N CYS A 245 5.92 0.78 -10.33
CA CYS A 245 5.85 -0.36 -11.24
C CYS A 245 4.40 -0.79 -11.39
N PHE A 246 3.93 -0.90 -12.63
CA PHE A 246 2.65 -1.50 -12.98
C PHE A 246 2.90 -2.91 -13.52
N ALA A 247 2.23 -3.92 -12.96
CA ALA A 247 2.22 -5.26 -13.54
C ALA A 247 1.20 -5.36 -14.67
N ASP A 248 1.10 -6.51 -15.33
CA ASP A 248 0.01 -6.74 -16.28
C ASP A 248 -1.33 -6.82 -15.53
N ALA A 249 -2.33 -6.12 -16.06
CA ALA A 249 -3.68 -6.21 -15.54
C ALA A 249 -4.26 -7.60 -15.81
N PHE A 250 -5.09 -8.10 -14.89
CA PHE A 250 -5.80 -9.36 -15.08
C PHE A 250 -7.29 -9.18 -14.82
N GLU A 251 -8.09 -9.92 -15.59
CA GLU A 251 -9.53 -9.97 -15.42
C GLU A 251 -9.93 -11.01 -14.37
N VAL A 252 -11.11 -10.81 -13.80
CA VAL A 252 -11.67 -11.71 -12.81
C VAL A 252 -12.90 -12.36 -13.39
N GLU A 253 -12.87 -13.69 -13.52
CA GLU A 253 -14.00 -14.49 -13.99
C GLU A 253 -15.26 -14.23 -13.13
N PRO A 254 -16.41 -13.87 -13.73
CA PRO A 254 -17.64 -13.60 -12.99
C PRO A 254 -18.29 -14.91 -12.53
N ASN A 255 -17.91 -15.39 -11.35
CA ASN A 255 -18.46 -16.62 -10.74
C ASN A 255 -18.60 -16.43 -9.22
N SER A 256 -19.64 -17.03 -8.63
CA SER A 256 -19.88 -17.01 -7.17
C SER A 256 -19.23 -18.18 -6.42
N ASP A 257 -18.48 -19.04 -7.12
CA ASP A 257 -17.72 -20.13 -6.52
C ASP A 257 -16.73 -19.61 -5.46
N PRO A 258 -16.91 -19.99 -4.17
CA PRO A 258 -16.01 -19.58 -3.10
C PRO A 258 -14.55 -19.98 -3.33
N GLU A 259 -14.29 -21.12 -3.99
CA GLU A 259 -12.92 -21.57 -4.25
C GLU A 259 -12.24 -20.72 -5.33
N LEU A 260 -12.98 -20.30 -6.36
CA LEU A 260 -12.46 -19.37 -7.36
C LEU A 260 -12.13 -18.00 -6.75
N ILE A 261 -13.03 -17.44 -5.93
CA ILE A 261 -12.80 -16.19 -5.20
C ILE A 261 -11.53 -16.31 -4.35
N ARG A 262 -11.34 -17.45 -3.67
CA ARG A 262 -10.14 -17.72 -2.86
C ARG A 262 -8.88 -17.76 -3.72
N ARG A 263 -8.89 -18.46 -4.86
CA ARG A 263 -7.75 -18.55 -5.80
C ARG A 263 -7.38 -17.20 -6.41
N GLN A 264 -8.35 -16.40 -6.81
CA GLN A 264 -8.09 -15.05 -7.34
C GLN A 264 -7.63 -14.08 -6.25
N THR A 265 -8.11 -14.25 -5.01
CA THR A 265 -7.59 -13.50 -3.85
C THR A 265 -6.15 -13.92 -3.53
N GLN A 266 -5.80 -15.20 -3.72
CA GLN A 266 -4.42 -15.68 -3.61
C GLN A 266 -3.51 -14.99 -4.63
N LEU A 267 -3.92 -14.90 -5.90
CA LEU A 267 -3.14 -14.21 -6.93
C LEU A 267 -2.81 -12.76 -6.53
N CYS A 268 -3.75 -12.06 -5.89
CA CYS A 268 -3.48 -10.73 -5.36
C CYS A 268 -2.38 -10.73 -4.28
N ASN A 269 -2.37 -11.73 -3.41
CA ASN A 269 -1.29 -11.88 -2.42
C ASN A 269 0.05 -12.18 -3.10
N ASP A 270 0.06 -13.02 -4.12
CA ASP A 270 1.29 -13.40 -4.84
C ASP A 270 1.98 -12.17 -5.46
N TYR A 271 1.22 -11.25 -6.07
CA TYR A 271 1.75 -9.96 -6.55
C TYR A 271 2.32 -9.08 -5.42
N ILE A 272 1.64 -9.02 -4.27
CA ILE A 272 2.13 -8.26 -3.12
C ILE A 272 3.41 -8.90 -2.57
N GLU A 273 3.48 -10.23 -2.49
CA GLU A 273 4.69 -10.94 -2.05
C GLU A 273 5.88 -10.61 -2.92
N GLU A 274 5.70 -10.68 -4.25
CA GLU A 274 6.75 -10.35 -5.20
C GLU A 274 7.27 -8.92 -4.99
N ALA A 275 6.36 -7.94 -4.89
CA ALA A 275 6.73 -6.55 -4.65
C ALA A 275 7.46 -6.36 -3.30
N VAL A 276 7.02 -7.04 -2.24
CA VAL A 276 7.67 -7.00 -0.93
C VAL A 276 9.06 -7.63 -0.98
N ARG A 277 9.26 -8.74 -1.71
CA ARG A 277 10.58 -9.40 -1.87
C ARG A 277 11.61 -8.49 -2.53
N LYS A 278 11.18 -7.61 -3.44
CA LYS A 278 12.08 -6.66 -4.13
C LYS A 278 12.68 -5.61 -3.19
N LYS A 279 11.91 -5.08 -2.24
CA LYS A 279 12.37 -4.10 -1.25
C LYS A 279 11.73 -4.37 0.12
N PRO A 280 12.17 -5.41 0.86
CA PRO A 280 11.55 -5.84 2.12
C PRO A 280 11.49 -4.74 3.18
N SER A 281 12.51 -3.89 3.26
CA SER A 281 12.55 -2.73 4.15
C SER A 281 11.51 -1.65 3.83
N GLN A 282 10.70 -1.75 2.77
CA GLN A 282 9.66 -0.74 2.49
C GLN A 282 8.25 -1.21 2.80
N TRP A 283 8.05 -2.47 3.21
CA TRP A 283 6.74 -2.96 3.61
C TRP A 283 6.45 -2.68 5.09
N PHE A 284 5.20 -2.42 5.43
CA PHE A 284 4.75 -2.10 6.79
C PHE A 284 4.68 -3.35 7.71
N TRP A 285 5.84 -3.90 8.09
CA TRP A 285 5.95 -5.10 8.96
C TRP A 285 5.40 -4.93 10.39
N LEU A 286 4.92 -3.74 10.76
CA LEU A 286 4.37 -3.44 12.09
C LEU A 286 2.97 -4.02 12.32
N HIS A 287 2.28 -4.40 11.23
CA HIS A 287 0.98 -5.05 11.30
C HIS A 287 1.11 -6.55 11.61
N ASN A 288 0.24 -7.07 12.47
CA ASN A 288 0.17 -8.50 12.73
C ASN A 288 -0.71 -9.18 11.66
N ARG A 289 -0.17 -9.31 10.45
CA ARG A 289 -0.90 -9.88 9.31
C ARG A 289 -1.25 -11.35 9.52
N TRP A 290 -0.32 -12.14 10.06
CA TRP A 290 -0.48 -13.57 10.35
C TRP A 290 -1.15 -13.81 11.71
N ARG A 291 -2.11 -12.98 12.08
CA ARG A 291 -2.84 -13.16 13.33
C ARG A 291 -3.65 -14.45 13.24
N VAL A 292 -3.42 -15.35 14.20
CA VAL A 292 -4.20 -16.57 14.35
C VAL A 292 -5.47 -16.23 15.11
N ASP A 293 -6.61 -16.25 14.43
CA ASP A 293 -7.92 -16.25 15.07
C ASP A 293 -8.37 -17.73 15.16
N ALA A 294 -8.39 -18.32 16.37
CA ALA A 294 -8.84 -19.70 16.61
C ALA A 294 -10.35 -19.79 16.32
N PRO A 295 -10.76 -20.24 15.12
CA PRO A 295 -10.82 -21.66 14.75
C PRO A 295 -10.36 -21.97 13.30
N ALA A 296 -9.63 -21.08 12.63
CA ALA A 296 -9.24 -21.26 11.21
C ALA A 296 -8.12 -22.31 10.98
N THR A 297 -7.67 -23.00 12.03
CA THR A 297 -6.68 -24.09 11.98
C THR A 297 -7.28 -25.48 11.70
N ALA A 298 -8.58 -25.58 11.46
CA ALA A 298 -9.19 -26.86 11.07
C ALA A 298 -8.95 -27.16 9.58
N THR A 299 -7.91 -27.98 9.35
CA THR A 299 -7.74 -28.91 8.22
C THR A 299 -7.93 -28.35 6.80
N MET A 300 -6.83 -27.97 6.17
CA MET A 300 -6.69 -28.08 4.72
C MET A 300 -5.24 -28.47 4.39
N LYS A 301 -5.05 -29.33 3.39
CA LYS A 301 -3.72 -29.73 2.89
C LYS A 301 -3.02 -28.49 2.36
N LEU A 302 -2.03 -28.01 3.10
CA LEU A 302 -1.06 -27.01 2.66
C LEU A 302 -0.42 -27.47 1.35
N ARG A 303 -0.12 -26.53 0.45
CA ARG A 303 0.60 -26.83 -0.79
C ARG A 303 1.87 -27.63 -0.48
N SER A 304 2.09 -28.74 -1.18
CA SER A 304 3.41 -29.35 -1.28
C SER A 304 4.36 -28.32 -1.89
N PRO A 305 5.64 -28.25 -1.47
CA PRO A 305 6.64 -27.31 -2.03
C PRO A 305 6.85 -27.40 -3.55
N GLU A 306 6.30 -28.41 -4.21
CA GLU A 306 6.51 -28.77 -5.62
C GLU A 306 5.31 -28.44 -6.54
N ALA A 307 4.27 -27.75 -6.04
CA ALA A 307 3.15 -27.34 -6.89
C ALA A 307 3.58 -26.21 -7.85
N ASN A 308 3.89 -26.62 -9.08
CA ASN A 308 4.19 -25.84 -10.29
C ASN A 308 3.64 -24.40 -10.22
N ILE A 309 4.54 -23.45 -9.92
CA ILE A 309 4.27 -22.02 -9.98
C ILE A 309 4.18 -21.67 -11.46
N SER A 310 2.98 -21.43 -11.99
CA SER A 310 2.90 -20.55 -13.15
C SER A 310 3.56 -19.24 -12.72
N PRO A 311 4.66 -18.80 -13.34
CA PRO A 311 5.34 -17.60 -12.91
C PRO A 311 4.31 -16.47 -12.93
N VAL A 312 4.15 -15.80 -11.78
CA VAL A 312 3.52 -14.47 -11.76
C VAL A 312 4.26 -13.66 -12.83
N PRO A 313 3.57 -12.96 -13.75
CA PRO A 313 4.23 -12.05 -14.67
C PRO A 313 5.10 -11.14 -13.83
N ALA A 314 6.42 -11.28 -13.99
CA ALA A 314 7.36 -10.54 -13.17
C ALA A 314 6.98 -9.08 -13.26
N ILE A 315 6.75 -8.42 -12.12
CA ILE A 315 6.87 -6.97 -12.07
C ILE A 315 8.25 -6.75 -12.68
N SER A 316 8.37 -6.00 -13.77
CA SER A 316 9.63 -5.94 -14.51
C SER A 316 10.76 -5.35 -13.62
N LYS A 317 11.99 -5.47 -14.12
CA LYS A 317 13.20 -5.19 -13.35
C LYS A 317 13.21 -3.71 -12.91
N LEU A 318 12.83 -3.46 -11.65
CA LEU A 318 13.47 -2.42 -10.85
C LEU A 318 14.96 -2.60 -11.11
N LYS A 319 15.61 -1.65 -11.78
CA LYS A 319 17.06 -1.66 -11.96
C LYS A 319 17.65 -1.90 -10.57
N GLN A 320 18.14 -3.12 -10.33
CA GLN A 320 19.06 -3.37 -9.24
C GLN A 320 20.35 -2.68 -9.68
N GLU A 321 20.43 -1.38 -9.46
CA GLU A 321 21.74 -0.75 -9.42
C GLU A 321 22.44 -1.29 -8.18
N SER A 322 23.23 -2.33 -8.46
CA SER A 322 24.17 -2.97 -7.57
C SER A 322 25.02 -1.90 -6.89
N SER A 323 25.02 -1.93 -5.55
CA SER A 323 26.06 -1.29 -4.76
C SER A 323 27.41 -1.85 -5.19
N GLY A 324 28.17 -1.04 -5.93
CA GLY A 324 29.63 -1.03 -5.86
C GLY A 324 30.08 -0.24 -4.64
#